data_AF-M1YTP6-F1
#
_entry.id   AF-M1YTP6-F1
#
_cell.length_a   1.000
_cell.length_b   1.000
_cell.length_c   1.000
_cell.angle_alpha   90.00
_cell.angle_beta   90.00
_cell.angle_gamma   90.00
#
_symmetry.space_group_name_H-M   'P 1'
#
loop_
_entity.id
_entity.type
_entity.pdbx_description
1 polymer ?
#
loop_
_entity_poly.entity_id
_entity_poly.type
_entity_poly.pdbx_seq_one_letter_code
_entity_poly.pdbx_strand_id
1 'polypeptide(L)'
;MAGLITIPIGTFVGGLVAGFELPMILSNSVPTVIVSLLLAVGLWKIFDKMTRGFTVFGRGVVIVITIGLAVIIIETLTEIVVIPGIAPVSDSIAIVGDIALMLAGAFPMVHFITKVFRKPLLQLGKLLGMGDVAVAGKLTAGITAVILAIFIANRRVEKTQES
;
A
#
# COMPACT_ATOMS: atom_id res chain seq x y z
N MET A 1 -4.80 -2.41 -10.33
CA MET A 1 -5.50 -3.65 -9.94
C MET A 1 -4.59 -4.89 -9.91
N ALA A 2 -3.66 -5.07 -10.85
CA ALA A 2 -2.70 -6.19 -10.80
C ALA A 2 -1.94 -6.30 -9.45
N GLY A 3 -1.62 -5.19 -8.80
CA GLY A 3 -0.98 -5.17 -7.49
C GLY A 3 -1.81 -5.74 -6.34
N LEU A 4 -3.15 -5.76 -6.44
CA LEU A 4 -4.02 -6.34 -5.40
C LEU A 4 -3.96 -7.87 -5.40
N ILE A 5 -3.78 -8.46 -6.59
CA ILE A 5 -3.69 -9.91 -6.76
C ILE A 5 -2.36 -10.44 -6.18
N THR A 6 -1.31 -9.61 -6.22
CA THR A 6 0.02 -9.94 -5.69
C THR A 6 0.18 -9.70 -4.19
N ILE A 7 -0.84 -9.17 -3.49
CA ILE A 7 -0.78 -8.90 -2.04
C ILE A 7 -0.40 -10.14 -1.23
N PRO A 8 -0.97 -11.35 -1.44
CA PRO A 8 -0.64 -12.51 -0.62
C PRO A 8 0.83 -12.91 -0.70
N ILE A 9 1.44 -12.74 -1.89
CA ILE A 9 2.86 -13.02 -2.10
C ILE A 9 3.70 -11.99 -1.34
N GLY A 10 3.32 -10.71 -1.42
CA GLY A 10 3.98 -9.63 -0.70
C GLY A 10 3.90 -9.78 0.82
N THR A 11 2.73 -10.15 1.36
CA THR A 11 2.56 -10.37 2.81
C THR A 11 3.29 -11.61 3.30
N PHE A 12 3.36 -12.67 2.49
CA PHE A 12 4.12 -13.87 2.83
C PHE A 12 5.63 -13.59 2.88
N VAL A 13 6.20 -13.00 1.82
CA VAL A 13 7.63 -12.66 1.78
C VAL A 13 7.97 -11.58 2.81
N GLY A 14 7.13 -10.56 2.95
CA GLY A 14 7.30 -9.51 3.97
C GLY A 14 7.23 -10.06 5.40
N GLY A 15 6.34 -11.03 5.65
CA GLY A 15 6.23 -11.69 6.94
C GLY A 15 7.46 -12.52 7.30
N LEU A 16 8.02 -13.23 6.32
CA LEU A 16 9.26 -14.00 6.48
C LEU A 16 10.47 -13.09 6.74
N VAL A 17 10.61 -12.00 5.98
CA VAL A 17 11.70 -11.02 6.18
C VAL A 17 11.59 -10.31 7.53
N ALA A 18 10.37 -10.10 8.02
CA ALA A 18 10.12 -9.52 9.33
C ALA A 18 10.29 -10.51 10.51
N GLY A 19 10.61 -11.78 10.25
CA GLY A 19 10.87 -12.79 11.29
C GLY A 19 9.63 -13.32 12.02
N PHE A 20 8.42 -13.17 11.44
CA PHE A 20 7.20 -13.71 12.05
C PHE A 20 7.11 -15.24 11.92
N GLU A 21 6.42 -15.89 12.87
CA GLU A 21 6.21 -17.33 12.85
C GLU A 21 5.35 -17.77 11.65
N LEU A 22 5.77 -18.86 10.98
CA LEU A 22 5.08 -19.45 9.82
C LEU A 22 3.56 -19.68 10.02
N PRO A 23 3.09 -20.22 11.17
CA PRO A 23 1.66 -20.41 11.41
C PRO A 23 0.88 -19.09 11.47
N MET A 24 1.48 -18.03 12.02
CA MET A 24 0.87 -16.69 12.11
C MET A 24 0.77 -16.05 10.72
N ILE A 25 1.82 -16.17 9.90
CA ILE A 25 1.82 -15.69 8.51
C ILE A 25 0.74 -16.42 7.72
N LEU A 26 0.70 -17.75 7.78
CA LEU A 26 -0.28 -18.57 7.06
C LEU A 26 -1.72 -18.24 7.46
N SER A 27 -2.01 -18.13 8.75
CA SER A 27 -3.36 -17.79 9.23
C SER A 27 -3.82 -16.41 8.75
N ASN A 28 -2.91 -15.44 8.64
CA ASN A 28 -3.24 -14.09 8.19
C ASN A 28 -3.24 -13.95 6.64
N SER A 29 -2.48 -14.80 5.95
CA SER A 29 -2.49 -14.88 4.49
C SER A 29 -3.78 -15.52 3.98
N VAL A 30 -4.42 -16.45 4.70
CA VAL A 30 -5.64 -17.14 4.24
C VAL A 30 -6.76 -16.17 3.85
N PRO A 31 -7.21 -15.23 4.70
CA PRO A 31 -8.21 -14.23 4.31
C PRO A 31 -7.81 -13.44 3.06
N THR A 32 -6.54 -13.07 2.98
CA THR A 32 -6.01 -12.24 1.89
C THR A 32 -5.93 -13.01 0.57
N VAL A 33 -5.56 -14.29 0.61
CA VAL A 33 -5.55 -15.20 -0.55
C VAL A 33 -6.96 -15.42 -1.08
N ILE A 34 -7.95 -15.60 -0.21
CA ILE A 34 -9.36 -15.76 -0.61
C ILE A 34 -9.82 -14.52 -1.38
N VAL A 35 -9.55 -13.32 -0.83
CA VAL A 35 -9.91 -12.06 -1.49
C VAL A 35 -9.17 -11.89 -2.82
N SER A 36 -7.87 -12.21 -2.89
CA SER A 36 -7.10 -12.07 -4.13
C SER A 36 -7.58 -13.01 -5.23
N LEU A 37 -7.94 -14.25 -4.88
CA LEU A 37 -8.52 -15.24 -5.79
C LEU A 37 -9.91 -14.78 -6.28
N LEU A 38 -10.74 -14.27 -5.39
CA LEU A 38 -12.06 -13.75 -5.75
C LEU A 38 -11.94 -12.57 -6.71
N LEU A 39 -10.98 -11.67 -6.48
CA LEU A 39 -10.67 -10.57 -7.40
C LEU A 39 -10.09 -11.08 -8.73
N ALA A 40 -9.22 -12.09 -8.74
CA ALA A 40 -8.68 -12.67 -9.96
C ALA A 40 -9.76 -13.32 -10.83
N VAL A 41 -10.67 -14.09 -10.21
CA VAL A 41 -11.82 -14.72 -10.88
C VAL A 41 -12.82 -13.66 -11.36
N GLY A 42 -13.11 -12.66 -10.52
CA GLY A 42 -13.99 -11.54 -10.86
C GLY A 42 -13.48 -10.73 -12.05
N LEU A 43 -12.17 -10.50 -12.12
CA LEU A 43 -11.50 -9.82 -13.23
C LEU A 43 -11.60 -10.62 -14.53
N TRP A 44 -11.40 -11.94 -14.48
CA TRP A 44 -11.43 -12.79 -15.66
C TRP A 44 -12.83 -12.87 -16.28
N LYS A 45 -13.88 -12.87 -15.45
CA LYS A 45 -15.25 -13.05 -15.95
C LYS A 45 -15.97 -11.74 -16.27
N ILE A 46 -15.73 -10.65 -15.51
CA ILE A 46 -16.47 -9.37 -15.64
C ILE A 46 -15.61 -8.15 -15.27
N PHE A 47 -14.58 -7.86 -16.07
CA PHE A 47 -13.67 -6.71 -15.88
C PHE A 47 -14.42 -5.36 -15.72
N ASP A 48 -15.39 -5.08 -16.59
CA ASP A 48 -16.10 -3.78 -16.61
C ASP A 48 -16.93 -3.51 -15.35
N LYS A 49 -17.70 -4.51 -14.87
CA LYS A 49 -18.49 -4.34 -13.63
C LYS A 49 -17.59 -4.26 -12.41
N MET A 50 -16.48 -5.03 -12.38
CA MET A 50 -15.56 -4.99 -11.25
C MET A 50 -14.84 -3.64 -11.14
N THR A 51 -14.44 -3.06 -12.28
CA THR A 51 -13.79 -1.73 -12.30
C THR A 51 -14.75 -0.66 -11.78
N ARG A 52 -16.02 -0.67 -12.20
CA ARG A 52 -17.06 0.24 -11.67
C ARG A 52 -17.32 0.03 -10.18
N GLY A 53 -17.42 -1.23 -9.74
CA GLY A 53 -17.59 -1.58 -8.32
C GLY A 53 -16.44 -1.06 -7.46
N PHE A 54 -15.20 -1.18 -7.94
CA PHE A 54 -14.03 -0.67 -7.23
C PHE A 54 -13.99 0.86 -7.19
N THR A 55 -14.44 1.54 -8.24
CA THR A 55 -14.58 3.01 -8.22
C THR A 55 -15.59 3.46 -7.17
N VAL A 56 -16.73 2.78 -7.05
CA VAL A 56 -17.74 3.08 -6.02
C VAL A 56 -17.20 2.80 -4.62
N PHE A 57 -16.53 1.65 -4.43
CA PHE A 57 -15.86 1.30 -3.18
C PHE A 57 -14.83 2.36 -2.79
N GLY A 58 -13.95 2.75 -3.72
CA GLY A 58 -12.94 3.80 -3.49
C GLY A 58 -13.57 5.13 -3.09
N ARG A 59 -14.66 5.54 -3.75
CA ARG A 59 -15.42 6.74 -3.35
C ARG A 59 -16.02 6.61 -1.95
N GLY A 60 -16.57 5.45 -1.61
CA GLY A 60 -17.08 5.18 -0.26
C GLY A 60 -15.99 5.30 0.81
N VAL A 61 -14.83 4.70 0.57
CA VAL A 61 -13.67 4.82 1.46
C VAL A 61 -13.24 6.27 1.64
N VAL A 62 -13.19 7.05 0.54
CA VAL A 62 -12.87 8.50 0.60
C VAL A 62 -13.85 9.26 1.50
N ILE A 63 -15.16 8.97 1.40
CA ILE A 63 -16.17 9.61 2.27
C ILE A 63 -15.91 9.26 3.74
N VAL A 64 -15.66 7.98 4.04
CA VAL A 64 -15.43 7.52 5.42
C VAL A 64 -14.17 8.16 6.02
N ILE A 65 -13.05 8.19 5.29
CA ILE A 65 -11.82 8.82 5.80
C ILE A 65 -11.99 10.34 5.98
N THR A 66 -12.76 11.01 5.11
CA THR A 66 -13.04 12.45 5.25
C THR A 66 -13.88 12.74 6.49
N ILE A 67 -14.91 11.94 6.77
CA ILE A 67 -15.73 12.09 7.99
C ILE A 67 -14.87 11.79 9.23
N GLY A 68 -14.11 10.70 9.22
CA GLY A 68 -13.21 10.35 10.34
C GLY A 68 -12.22 11.47 10.63
N LEU A 69 -11.60 12.05 9.60
CA LEU A 69 -10.71 13.21 9.74
C LEU A 69 -11.44 14.43 10.32
N ALA A 70 -12.66 14.72 9.87
CA ALA A 70 -13.45 15.85 10.38
C ALA A 70 -13.78 15.69 11.87
N VAL A 71 -14.18 14.49 12.32
CA VAL A 71 -14.44 14.18 13.73
C VAL A 71 -13.18 14.39 14.57
N ILE A 72 -12.06 13.85 14.10
CA ILE A 72 -10.75 13.97 14.74
C ILE A 72 -10.32 15.44 14.91
N ILE A 73 -10.57 16.29 13.91
CA ILE A 73 -10.30 17.74 14.00
C ILE A 73 -11.20 18.39 15.06
N ILE A 74 -12.50 18.10 15.08
CA ILE A 74 -13.43 18.70 16.04
C ILE A 74 -13.06 18.31 17.48
N GLU A 75 -12.73 17.04 17.71
CA GLU A 75 -12.31 16.53 19.02
C GLU A 75 -11.03 17.21 19.52
N THR A 76 -10.06 17.40 18.63
CA THR A 76 -8.78 18.06 18.96
C THR A 76 -8.93 19.55 19.23
N LEU A 77 -9.84 20.23 18.54
CA LEU A 77 -10.02 21.69 18.64
C LEU A 77 -10.97 22.08 19.78
N THR A 78 -11.90 21.20 20.17
CA THR A 78 -12.93 21.49 21.18
C THR A 78 -12.59 20.87 22.54
N GLU A 79 -11.61 19.96 22.62
CA GLU A 79 -11.28 19.13 23.80
C GLU A 79 -12.47 18.31 24.36
N ILE A 80 -13.60 18.32 23.68
CA ILE A 80 -14.76 17.49 23.99
C ILE A 80 -14.54 16.14 23.33
N VAL A 81 -14.35 15.11 24.16
CA VAL A 81 -14.24 13.71 23.72
C VAL A 81 -15.56 13.29 23.09
N VAL A 82 -15.63 13.28 21.76
CA VAL A 82 -16.81 12.83 21.01
C VAL A 82 -16.89 11.31 21.02
N ILE A 83 -15.74 10.61 20.98
CA ILE A 83 -15.65 9.16 21.01
C ILE A 83 -14.51 8.75 21.96
N PRO A 84 -14.80 8.13 23.12
CA PRO A 84 -13.75 7.70 24.05
C PRO A 84 -12.90 6.60 23.39
N GLY A 85 -11.58 6.82 23.33
CA GLY A 85 -10.60 5.84 22.85
C GLY A 85 -10.11 6.05 21.41
N ILE A 86 -10.36 7.20 20.77
CA ILE A 86 -9.71 7.54 19.50
C ILE A 86 -8.25 7.92 19.73
N ALA A 87 -7.36 7.41 18.86
CA ALA A 87 -5.94 7.72 18.91
C ALA A 87 -5.70 9.22 18.66
N PRO A 88 -4.73 9.86 19.36
CA PRO A 88 -4.45 11.28 19.19
C PRO A 88 -4.12 11.66 17.74
N VAL A 89 -4.47 12.89 17.35
CA VAL A 89 -4.10 13.46 16.04
C VAL A 89 -2.59 13.41 15.79
N SER A 90 -1.78 13.62 16.83
CA SER A 90 -0.32 13.61 16.74
C SER A 90 0.21 12.31 16.14
N ASP A 91 -0.37 11.16 16.52
CA ASP A 91 0.06 9.85 16.02
C ASP A 91 -0.26 9.70 14.53
N SER A 92 -1.45 10.18 14.14
CA SER A 92 -1.88 10.18 12.74
C SER A 92 -0.99 11.08 11.88
N ILE A 93 -0.63 12.28 12.38
CA ILE A 93 0.29 13.20 11.69
C ILE A 93 1.69 12.59 11.58
N ALA A 94 2.21 11.96 12.64
CA ALA A 94 3.52 11.32 12.63
C ALA A 94 3.60 10.20 11.59
N ILE A 95 2.60 9.31 11.56
CA ILE A 95 2.53 8.20 10.59
C ILE A 95 2.42 8.73 9.16
N VAL A 96 1.56 9.72 8.90
CA VAL A 96 1.41 10.30 7.55
C VAL A 96 2.67 11.07 7.14
N GLY A 97 3.31 11.79 8.07
CA GLY A 97 4.56 12.51 7.85
C GLY A 97 5.70 11.59 7.46
N ASP A 98 5.83 10.44 8.14
CA ASP A 98 6.78 9.39 7.78
C ASP A 98 6.56 8.88 6.36
N ILE A 99 5.30 8.56 6.00
CA ILE A 99 4.95 8.10 4.66
C ILE A 99 5.29 9.19 3.62
N ALA A 100 4.98 10.45 3.90
CA ALA A 100 5.25 11.57 3.01
C ALA A 100 6.76 11.75 2.78
N LEU A 101 7.58 11.70 3.84
CA LEU A 101 9.04 11.75 3.74
C LEU A 101 9.60 10.59 2.91
N MET A 102 9.06 9.40 3.12
CA MET A 102 9.52 8.22 2.39
C MET A 102 9.16 8.30 0.89
N LEU A 103 7.94 8.74 0.58
CA LEU A 103 7.50 8.95 -0.80
C LEU A 103 8.27 10.08 -1.49
N ALA A 104 8.65 11.13 -0.74
CA ALA A 104 9.47 12.22 -1.26
C ALA A 104 10.84 11.73 -1.76
N GLY A 105 11.43 10.70 -1.13
CA GLY A 105 12.65 10.05 -1.63
C GLY A 105 12.38 9.02 -2.74
N ALA A 106 11.29 8.26 -2.64
CA ALA A 106 10.97 7.19 -3.58
C ALA A 106 10.58 7.71 -4.98
N PHE A 107 9.79 8.78 -5.09
CA PHE A 107 9.33 9.27 -6.40
C PHE A 107 10.44 9.83 -7.29
N PRO A 108 11.40 10.65 -6.80
CA PRO A 108 12.55 11.08 -7.60
C PRO A 108 13.42 9.91 -8.05
N MET A 109 13.65 8.91 -7.19
CA MET A 109 14.43 7.72 -7.53
C MET A 109 13.76 6.91 -8.64
N VAL A 110 12.45 6.67 -8.52
CA VAL A 110 11.67 6.02 -9.57
C VAL A 110 11.72 6.83 -10.87
N HIS A 111 11.57 8.15 -10.80
CA HIS A 111 11.68 9.01 -11.98
C HIS A 111 13.06 8.91 -12.63
N PHE A 112 14.13 8.89 -11.83
CA PHE A 112 15.49 8.72 -12.31
C PHE A 112 15.69 7.36 -12.99
N ILE A 113 15.27 6.26 -12.35
CA ILE A 113 15.39 4.90 -12.90
C ILE A 113 14.61 4.79 -14.21
N THR A 114 13.36 5.25 -14.23
CA THR A 114 12.53 5.22 -15.45
C THR A 114 13.07 6.08 -16.57
N LYS A 115 13.75 7.20 -16.26
CA LYS A 115 14.36 8.10 -17.25
C LYS A 115 15.69 7.57 -17.79
N VAL A 116 16.58 7.08 -16.92
CA VAL A 116 17.91 6.55 -17.28
C VAL A 116 17.80 5.20 -17.98
N PHE A 117 17.01 4.29 -17.42
CA PHE A 117 16.81 2.96 -17.98
C PHE A 117 15.66 2.89 -18.98
N ARG A 118 15.20 4.03 -19.50
CA ARG A 118 14.07 4.09 -20.44
C ARG A 118 14.30 3.19 -21.67
N LYS A 119 15.49 3.24 -22.29
CA LYS A 119 15.82 2.43 -23.47
C LYS A 119 15.79 0.91 -23.21
N PRO A 120 16.48 0.36 -22.20
CA PRO A 120 16.39 -1.07 -21.88
C PRO A 120 14.99 -1.49 -21.38
N LEU A 121 14.28 -0.63 -20.64
CA LEU A 121 12.89 -0.88 -20.24
C LEU A 121 11.96 -0.98 -21.45
N LEU A 122 12.11 -0.10 -22.44
CA LEU A 122 11.27 -0.11 -23.66
C LEU A 122 11.51 -1.36 -24.50
N GLN A 123 12.75 -1.84 -24.54
CA GLN A 123 13.09 -3.09 -25.22
C GLN A 123 12.49 -4.31 -24.49
N LEU A 124 12.57 -4.35 -23.16
CA LEU A 124 11.89 -5.36 -22.34
C LEU A 124 10.37 -5.26 -22.42
N GLY A 125 9.81 -4.05 -22.44
CA GLY A 125 8.38 -3.79 -22.58
C GLY A 125 7.84 -4.27 -23.93
N LYS A 126 8.58 -4.04 -25.02
CA LYS A 126 8.27 -4.58 -26.35
C LYS A 126 8.33 -6.11 -26.40
N LEU A 127 9.32 -6.73 -25.74
CA LEU A 127 9.40 -8.20 -25.61
C LEU A 127 8.25 -8.79 -24.78
N LEU A 128 7.76 -8.06 -23.79
CA LEU A 128 6.66 -8.48 -22.91
C LEU A 128 5.26 -8.02 -23.39
N GLY A 129 5.17 -7.37 -24.55
CA GLY A 129 3.91 -6.86 -25.10
C GLY A 129 3.22 -5.79 -24.23
N MET A 130 3.97 -5.11 -23.35
CA MET A 130 3.45 -4.11 -22.41
C MET A 130 3.75 -2.69 -22.86
N GLY A 131 2.74 -1.82 -22.82
CA GLY A 131 2.92 -0.40 -23.08
C GLY A 131 3.80 0.27 -22.02
N ASP A 132 4.53 1.30 -22.43
CA ASP A 132 5.52 2.05 -21.65
C ASP A 132 5.01 2.49 -20.26
N VAL A 133 3.74 2.87 -20.19
CA VAL A 133 3.04 3.32 -18.98
C VAL A 133 2.87 2.18 -17.95
N ALA A 134 2.63 0.95 -18.43
CA ALA A 134 2.43 -0.21 -17.56
C ALA A 134 3.75 -0.70 -16.95
N VAL A 135 4.86 -0.57 -17.68
CA VAL A 135 6.20 -0.91 -17.19
C VAL A 135 6.65 0.10 -16.15
N ALA A 136 6.49 1.40 -16.43
CA ALA A 136 6.78 2.46 -15.47
C ALA A 136 5.95 2.29 -14.18
N GLY A 137 4.64 2.07 -14.30
CA GLY A 137 3.76 1.88 -13.14
C GLY A 137 4.12 0.67 -12.28
N LYS A 138 4.54 -0.45 -12.89
CA LYS A 138 5.00 -1.64 -12.14
C LYS A 138 6.32 -1.39 -11.40
N LEU A 139 7.26 -0.69 -12.02
CA LEU A 139 8.53 -0.33 -11.40
C LEU A 139 8.35 0.64 -10.23
N THR A 140 7.52 1.67 -10.41
CA THR A 140 7.16 2.59 -9.33
C THR A 140 6.59 1.84 -8.14
N ALA A 141 5.58 0.99 -8.38
CA ALA A 141 4.94 0.24 -7.30
C ALA A 141 5.91 -0.72 -6.59
N GLY A 142 6.75 -1.43 -7.34
CA GLY A 142 7.73 -2.36 -6.78
C GLY A 142 8.80 -1.65 -5.93
N ILE A 143 9.43 -0.60 -6.47
CA ILE A 143 10.49 0.14 -5.78
C ILE A 143 9.95 0.83 -4.53
N THR A 144 8.81 1.51 -4.64
CA THR A 144 8.19 2.18 -3.48
C THR A 144 7.78 1.19 -2.40
N ALA A 145 7.28 0.00 -2.75
CA ALA A 145 6.91 -1.03 -1.78
C ALA A 145 8.13 -1.59 -1.01
N VAL A 146 9.27 -1.79 -1.68
CA VAL A 146 10.49 -2.28 -1.04
C VAL A 146 11.05 -1.26 -0.04
N ILE A 147 11.08 0.02 -0.42
CA ILE A 147 11.55 1.09 0.47
C ILE A 147 10.63 1.20 1.71
N LEU A 148 9.30 1.04 1.54
CA LEU A 148 8.32 1.04 2.62
C LEU A 148 8.53 -0.12 3.58
N ALA A 149 8.77 -1.32 3.03
CA ALA A 149 9.06 -2.49 3.84
C ALA A 149 10.34 -2.29 4.68
N ILE A 150 11.40 -1.73 4.11
CA ILE A 150 12.66 -1.45 4.81
C ILE A 150 12.45 -0.40 5.90
N PHE A 151 11.74 0.69 5.61
CA PHE A 151 11.47 1.75 6.58
C PHE A 151 10.62 1.25 7.76
N ILE A 152 9.55 0.49 7.49
CA ILE A 152 8.70 -0.11 8.53
C ILE A 152 9.50 -1.12 9.36
N ALA A 153 10.33 -1.95 8.73
CA ALA A 153 11.21 -2.88 9.45
C ALA A 153 12.18 -2.13 10.36
N ASN A 154 12.79 -1.04 9.90
CA ASN A 154 13.73 -0.25 10.69
C ASN A 154 13.03 0.42 11.90
N ARG A 155 11.84 0.99 11.70
CA ARG A 155 11.00 1.55 12.78
C ARG A 155 10.57 0.49 13.82
N ARG A 156 10.37 -0.77 13.41
CA ARG A 156 10.03 -1.87 14.34
C ARG A 156 11.21 -2.31 15.20
N VAL A 157 12.41 -2.31 14.63
CA VAL A 157 13.65 -2.60 15.38
C VAL A 157 13.86 -1.54 16.47
N GLU A 158 13.61 -0.27 16.15
CA GLU A 158 13.77 0.86 17.09
C GLU A 158 12.80 0.75 18.28
N LYS A 159 11.52 0.42 18.03
CA LYS A 159 10.52 0.21 19.10
C LYS A 159 10.75 -1.04 19.96
N THR A 160 11.58 -1.99 19.51
CA THR A 160 11.91 -3.20 20.28
C THR A 160 13.10 -2.96 21.23
N GLN A 161 13.89 -1.90 21.01
CA GLN A 161 15.00 -1.53 21.90
C GLN A 161 14.59 -0.59 23.05
N GLU A 162 13.39 -0.01 23.01
CA GLU A 162 12.83 0.81 24.10
C GLU A 162 11.97 0.01 25.11
N SER A 163 11.92 -1.33 25.01
CA SER A 163 11.17 -2.22 25.93
C SER A 163 12.08 -3.01 26.86
#